data_AF-A0A537LV63-F1
#
_entry.id   AF-A0A537LV63-F1
#
_cell.length_a   1.000
_cell.length_b   1.000
_cell.length_c   1.000
_cell.angle_alpha   90.00
_cell.angle_beta   90.00
_cell.angle_gamma   90.00
#
_symmetry.space_group_name_H-M   'P 1'
#
loop_
_entity.id
_entity.type
_entity.pdbx_description
1 polymer ?
#
loop_
_entity_poly.entity_id
_entity_poly.type
_entity_poly.pdbx_seq_one_letter_code
_entity_poly.pdbx_strand_id
1 'polypeptide(L)'
;MHTTLAAQLAALELGHLNIAALDRAPCTDPVDADAAEHTLVAVWSDLFALFPDTALEDDAEQLGWAFVNLFHRAALKRSGQIDRATDEIRCLI
;
A
#
# COMPACT_ATOMS: atom_id res chain seq x y z
N MET A 1 -27.18 13.61 16.50
CA MET A 1 -25.90 13.16 17.11
C MET A 1 -24.84 13.25 16.03
N HIS A 2 -23.84 14.12 16.19
CA HIS A 2 -22.74 14.22 15.23
C HIS A 2 -21.77 13.05 15.49
N THR A 3 -21.66 12.15 14.51
CA THR A 3 -20.65 11.09 14.55
C THR A 3 -19.29 11.74 14.28
N THR A 4 -18.30 11.46 15.12
CA THR A 4 -16.95 12.01 14.90
C THR A 4 -16.30 11.25 13.74
N LEU A 5 -15.38 11.89 13.01
CA LEU A 5 -14.61 11.23 11.95
C LEU A 5 -13.92 9.95 12.48
N ALA A 6 -13.41 9.99 13.71
CA ALA A 6 -12.83 8.82 14.38
C ALA A 6 -13.85 7.67 14.57
N ALA A 7 -15.10 7.98 14.93
CA ALA A 7 -16.16 6.97 15.05
C ALA A 7 -16.56 6.39 13.68
N GLN A 8 -16.56 7.20 12.62
CA GLN A 8 -16.80 6.74 11.25
C GLN A 8 -15.68 5.82 10.77
N LEU A 9 -14.41 6.18 11.03
CA LEU A 9 -13.24 5.35 10.67
C LEU A 9 -13.19 4.04 11.46
N ALA A 10 -13.57 4.04 12.74
CA ALA A 10 -13.64 2.83 13.55
C ALA A 10 -14.76 1.87 13.07
N ALA A 11 -15.87 2.42 12.57
CA ALA A 11 -16.99 1.64 12.02
C ALA A 11 -16.67 0.96 10.68
N LEU A 12 -15.58 1.34 10.00
CA LEU A 12 -15.10 0.64 8.81
C LEU A 12 -14.47 -0.73 9.14
N GLU A 13 -14.33 -1.07 10.42
CA GLU A 13 -13.82 -2.36 10.91
C GLU A 13 -12.51 -2.82 10.24
N LEU A 14 -11.64 -1.89 9.84
CA LEU A 14 -10.43 -2.15 9.02
C LEU A 14 -9.45 -3.19 9.61
N GLY A 15 -9.67 -3.68 10.83
CA GLY A 15 -8.97 -4.84 11.38
C GLY A 15 -9.11 -6.13 10.56
N HIS A 16 -10.11 -6.24 9.67
CA HIS A 16 -10.20 -7.35 8.70
C HIS A 16 -9.24 -7.21 7.51
N LEU A 17 -8.65 -6.02 7.27
CA LEU A 17 -7.50 -5.84 6.37
C LEU A 17 -6.20 -6.35 7.01
N ASN A 18 -6.29 -7.30 7.94
CA ASN A 18 -5.14 -8.09 8.33
C ASN A 18 -4.87 -9.08 7.20
N ILE A 19 -4.00 -8.68 6.27
CA ILE A 19 -3.37 -9.62 5.35
C ILE A 19 -2.45 -10.48 6.23
N ALA A 20 -3.01 -11.54 6.81
CA ALA A 20 -2.23 -12.54 7.50
C ALA A 20 -1.12 -12.95 6.54
N ALA A 21 0.12 -12.94 7.02
CA ALA A 21 1.21 -13.52 6.26
C ALA A 21 0.82 -14.96 6.00
N LEU A 22 0.34 -15.24 4.79
CA LEU A 22 0.11 -16.62 4.37
C LEU A 22 1.45 -17.33 4.58
N ASP A 23 1.41 -18.58 5.07
CA ASP A 23 2.53 -19.53 5.03
C ASP A 23 2.86 -19.86 3.56
N ARG A 24 3.14 -18.82 2.78
CA ARG A 24 3.48 -18.87 1.39
C ARG A 24 4.99 -19.10 1.39
N ALA A 25 5.40 -20.24 0.86
CA ALA A 25 6.79 -20.46 0.51
C ALA A 25 7.27 -19.20 -0.26
N PRO A 26 8.44 -18.63 0.10
CA PRO A 26 8.92 -17.43 -0.55
C PRO A 26 8.90 -17.66 -2.06
N CYS A 27 8.12 -16.85 -2.77
CA CYS A 27 8.08 -16.88 -4.23
C CYS A 27 9.42 -16.32 -4.69
N THR A 28 10.36 -17.21 -4.98
CA THR A 28 11.71 -16.86 -5.44
C THR A 28 11.76 -16.55 -6.92
N ASP A 29 10.68 -16.84 -7.66
CA ASP A 29 10.61 -16.54 -9.07
C ASP A 29 10.65 -15.03 -9.26
N PRO A 30 11.59 -14.53 -10.08
CA PRO A 30 11.65 -13.11 -10.38
C PRO A 30 10.36 -12.72 -11.09
N VAL A 31 9.74 -11.63 -10.63
CA VAL A 31 8.59 -11.06 -11.32
C VAL A 31 9.09 -10.49 -12.65
N ASP A 32 8.43 -10.87 -13.75
CA ASP A 32 8.66 -10.25 -15.05
C ASP A 32 8.28 -8.76 -14.98
N ALA A 33 9.26 -7.90 -15.24
CA ALA A 33 9.12 -6.46 -15.08
C ALA A 33 8.06 -5.88 -16.02
N ASP A 34 8.01 -6.36 -17.27
CA ASP A 34 7.07 -5.86 -18.27
C ASP A 34 5.64 -6.28 -17.92
N ALA A 35 5.47 -7.54 -17.46
CA ALA A 35 4.19 -8.04 -16.99
C ALA A 35 3.70 -7.29 -15.73
N ALA A 36 4.60 -6.98 -14.80
CA ALA A 36 4.28 -6.21 -13.61
C ALA A 36 3.88 -4.78 -13.94
N GLU A 37 4.62 -4.10 -14.80
CA GLU A 37 4.31 -2.76 -15.27
C GLU A 37 2.93 -2.74 -15.96
N HIS A 38 2.69 -3.66 -16.90
CA HIS A 38 1.41 -3.76 -17.60
C HIS A 38 0.24 -3.96 -16.64
N THR A 39 0.40 -4.87 -15.66
CA THR A 39 -0.62 -5.15 -14.66
C THR A 39 -0.89 -3.93 -13.78
N LEU A 40 0.16 -3.24 -13.33
CA LEU A 40 0.01 -2.04 -12.52
C LEU A 40 -0.71 -0.94 -13.29
N VAL A 41 -0.34 -0.70 -14.55
CA VAL A 41 -1.00 0.29 -15.41
C VAL A 41 -2.48 -0.05 -15.59
N ALA A 42 -2.82 -1.32 -15.85
CA ALA A 42 -4.21 -1.76 -15.99
C ALA A 42 -5.02 -1.53 -14.70
N VAL A 43 -4.50 -1.95 -13.54
CA VAL A 43 -5.16 -1.75 -12.24
C VAL A 43 -5.40 -0.27 -11.94
N TRP A 44 -4.41 0.58 -12.20
CA TRP A 44 -4.54 2.02 -12.02
C TRP A 44 -5.56 2.64 -12.98
N SER A 45 -5.52 2.24 -14.25
CA SER A 45 -6.47 2.69 -15.27
C SER A 45 -7.91 2.35 -14.85
N ASP A 46 -8.16 1.09 -14.47
CA ASP A 46 -9.48 0.64 -14.05
C ASP A 46 -9.96 1.34 -12.77
N LEU A 47 -9.05 1.59 -11.81
CA LEU A 47 -9.37 2.33 -10.59
C LEU A 47 -9.78 3.77 -10.89
N PHE A 48 -8.98 4.50 -11.68
CA PHE A 48 -9.26 5.90 -12.03
C PHE A 48 -10.48 6.03 -12.95
N ALA A 49 -10.80 5.00 -13.74
CA ALA A 49 -12.01 4.97 -14.55
C ALA A 49 -13.31 5.02 -13.71
N LEU A 50 -13.23 4.77 -12.39
CA LEU A 50 -14.37 4.88 -11.47
C LEU A 50 -14.63 6.31 -10.99
N PHE A 51 -13.74 7.26 -11.25
CA PHE A 51 -13.80 8.61 -10.68
C PHE A 51 -14.65 9.60 -11.49
N PRO A 52 -14.67 9.58 -12.83
CA PRO A 52 -15.48 10.50 -13.62
C PRO A 52 -16.96 10.47 -13.23
N ASP A 53 -17.62 11.62 -13.29
CA ASP A 53 -19.03 11.81 -12.89
C ASP A 53 -19.32 11.50 -11.41
N THR A 54 -18.28 11.46 -10.57
CA THR A 54 -18.40 11.31 -9.12
C THR A 54 -17.78 12.49 -8.39
N ALA A 55 -18.09 12.63 -7.10
CA ALA A 55 -17.45 13.62 -6.24
C ALA A 55 -15.92 13.44 -6.10
N LEU A 56 -15.36 12.30 -6.54
CA LEU A 56 -13.93 12.01 -6.48
C LEU A 56 -13.15 12.56 -7.68
N GLU A 57 -13.83 13.00 -8.74
CA GLU A 57 -13.17 13.50 -9.96
C GLU A 57 -12.26 14.69 -9.67
N ASP A 58 -12.74 15.65 -8.87
CA ASP A 58 -11.97 16.84 -8.48
C ASP A 58 -10.76 16.49 -7.58
N ASP A 59 -10.85 15.40 -6.81
CA ASP A 59 -9.82 14.94 -5.88
C ASP A 59 -8.90 13.86 -6.48
N ALA A 60 -9.12 13.47 -7.74
CA ALA A 60 -8.47 12.34 -8.39
C ALA A 60 -6.93 12.42 -8.34
N GLU A 61 -6.38 13.58 -8.71
CA GLU A 61 -4.93 13.81 -8.70
C GLU A 61 -4.35 13.69 -7.28
N GLN A 62 -5.03 14.29 -6.30
CA GLN A 62 -4.58 14.26 -4.91
C GLN A 62 -4.60 12.84 -4.34
N LEU A 63 -5.63 12.06 -4.66
CA LEU A 63 -5.71 10.64 -4.32
C LEU A 63 -4.57 9.84 -4.96
N GLY A 64 -4.26 10.09 -6.24
CA GLY A 64 -3.11 9.49 -6.93
C GLY A 64 -1.79 9.72 -6.19
N TRP A 65 -1.51 10.96 -5.81
CA TRP A 65 -0.31 11.29 -5.03
C TRP A 65 -0.30 10.64 -3.64
N ALA A 66 -1.45 10.54 -2.97
CA ALA A 66 -1.55 9.89 -1.67
C ALA A 66 -1.16 8.39 -1.73
N PHE A 67 -1.54 7.69 -2.79
CA PHE A 67 -1.12 6.31 -3.04
C PHE A 67 0.39 6.18 -3.25
N VAL A 68 1.00 7.02 -4.08
CA VAL A 68 2.47 7.03 -4.27
C VAL A 68 3.20 7.23 -2.94
N ASN A 69 2.70 8.17 -2.11
CA ASN A 69 3.26 8.43 -0.80
C ASN A 69 3.13 7.25 0.17
N LEU A 70 2.07 6.44 0.06
CA LEU A 70 1.92 5.21 0.84
C LEU A 70 3.04 4.21 0.53
N PHE A 71 3.39 4.06 -0.75
CA PHE A 71 4.50 3.18 -1.18
C PHE A 71 5.85 3.70 -0.68
N HIS A 72 6.12 5.01 -0.78
CA HIS A 72 7.34 5.60 -0.21
C HIS A 72 7.43 5.37 1.31
N ARG A 73 6.33 5.55 2.03
CA ARG A 73 6.28 5.30 3.48
C ARG A 73 6.54 3.83 3.82
N ALA A 74 5.98 2.91 3.05
CA ALA A 74 6.21 1.47 3.23
C ALA A 74 7.66 1.08 2.93
N ALA A 75 8.23 1.60 1.84
CA ALA A 75 9.63 1.39 1.46
C ALA A 75 10.59 1.90 2.54
N LEU A 76 10.37 3.12 3.05
CA LEU A 76 11.18 3.70 4.12
C LEU A 76 11.12 2.86 5.40
N LYS A 77 9.93 2.39 5.79
CA LYS A 77 9.75 1.49 6.95
C LYS A 77 10.53 0.18 6.76
N ARG A 78 10.49 -0.41 5.56
CA ARG A 78 11.20 -1.66 5.25
C ARG A 78 12.72 -1.46 5.26
N SER A 79 13.21 -0.36 4.68
CA SER A 79 14.63 -0.01 4.72
C SER A 79 15.14 0.07 6.15
N GLY A 80 14.43 0.81 7.03
CA GLY A 80 14.83 0.91 8.44
C GLY A 80 14.80 -0.41 9.22
N GLN A 81 13.96 -1.37 8.81
CA GLN A 81 14.00 -2.73 9.38
C GLN A 81 15.24 -3.51 8.93
N ILE A 82 15.64 -3.37 7.66
CA ILE A 82 16.86 -3.98 7.12
C ILE A 82 18.10 -3.40 7.81
N ASP A 83 18.13 -2.07 7.99
CA ASP A 83 19.25 -1.38 8.66
C ASP A 83 19.40 -1.87 10.11
N ARG A 84 18.30 -1.95 10.86
CA ARG A 84 18.31 -2.49 12.23
C ARG A 84 18.80 -3.95 12.27
N ALA A 85 18.29 -4.80 11.39
CA ALA A 85 18.73 -6.20 11.32
C ALA A 85 20.23 -6.31 10.99
N THR A 86 20.73 -5.41 10.14
CA THR A 86 22.16 -5.33 9.80
C THR A 86 23.01 -4.92 11.01
N ASP A 87 22.54 -3.94 11.78
CA ASP A 87 23.23 -3.49 13.00
C ASP A 87 23.22 -4.56 14.10
N GLU A 88 22.11 -5.30 14.27
CA GLU A 88 22.03 -6.44 15.18
C GLU A 88 23.07 -7.52 14.82
N ILE A 89 23.25 -7.82 13.52
CA ILE A 89 24.28 -8.75 13.05
C ILE A 89 25.69 -8.22 13.36
N ARG A 90 25.96 -6.92 13.14
CA ARG A 90 27.26 -6.32 13.46
C ARG A 90 27.60 -6.38 14.95
N CYS A 91 26.61 -6.26 15.83
CA CYS A 91 26.82 -6.35 17.28
C CYS A 91 27.11 -7.77 17.78
N LEU A 92 26.90 -8.81 16.96
CA LEU A 92 27.14 -10.21 17.30
C LEU A 92 28.52 -10.73 16.84
N ILE A 93 29.27 -9.95 16.06
CA ILE A 93 30.63 -10.24 15.57
C ILE A 93 31.63 -9.39 16.33
#